data_AF-A0A2T5Y520-F1
#
_entry.id   AF-A0A2T5Y520-F1
#
_cell.length_a   1.000
_cell.length_b   1.000
_cell.length_c   1.000
_cell.angle_alpha   90.00
_cell.angle_beta   90.00
_cell.angle_gamma   90.00
#
_symmetry.space_group_name_H-M   'P 1'
#
loop_
_entity.id
_entity.type
_entity.pdbx_description
1 polymer ?
#
loop_
_entity_poly.entity_id
_entity_poly.type
_entity_poly.pdbx_seq_one_letter_code
_entity_poly.pdbx_strand_id
1 'polypeptide(L)'
;MEMLKKLPIEYVGELHQVRLINFSVEKEEVLPYLPKGLKTRDFHGRALISMVNVKLRNMRPDFVPKPLHFNYQHIGFRLLVDDAPYSNGAAKGIYFMRSFTDKALMVQGGSLLTNYRLEKANIRNKETDFELRQGESYLTYTLRDEPPAQVNQELQEMVGALDRAYSYINGELVRVQIMRERWPIEWVSCEGFKTNYFKTARFEGAFQVREVIHYHWLPPKPVVPCVS
;
A
#
# COMPACT_ATOMS: atom_id res chain seq x y z
N MET A 1 16.72 -18.72 -4.57
CA MET A 1 15.82 -17.60 -4.93
C MET A 1 15.36 -16.79 -3.71
N GLU A 2 14.95 -17.40 -2.59
CA GLU A 2 14.53 -16.66 -1.37
C GLU A 2 15.67 -15.97 -0.60
N MET A 3 16.92 -16.36 -0.82
CA MET A 3 18.10 -15.75 -0.19
C MET A 3 18.34 -14.29 -0.64
N LEU A 4 17.90 -13.93 -1.86
CA LEU A 4 18.03 -12.57 -2.38
C LEU A 4 17.12 -11.57 -1.65
N LYS A 5 15.99 -12.02 -1.07
CA LYS A 5 15.04 -11.15 -0.37
C LYS A 5 15.52 -10.69 1.01
N LYS A 6 16.50 -11.41 1.59
CA LYS A 6 17.21 -10.99 2.81
C LYS A 6 18.40 -10.08 2.51
N LEU A 7 18.78 -9.89 1.24
CA LEU A 7 19.86 -8.96 0.93
C LEU A 7 19.45 -7.57 1.39
N PRO A 8 20.34 -6.86 2.11
CA PRO A 8 20.04 -5.55 2.65
C PRO A 8 20.11 -4.49 1.54
N ILE A 9 19.22 -4.61 0.55
CA ILE A 9 19.18 -3.70 -0.59
C ILE A 9 18.24 -2.56 -0.25
N GLU A 10 18.80 -1.36 -0.31
CA GLU A 10 18.07 -0.11 -0.24
C GLU A 10 17.52 0.22 -1.62
N TYR A 11 16.27 0.68 -1.69
CA TYR A 11 15.66 1.14 -2.93
C TYR A 11 15.28 2.60 -2.84
N VAL A 12 15.63 3.34 -3.88
CA VAL A 12 15.31 4.77 -4.00
C VAL A 12 14.47 5.02 -5.24
N GLY A 13 13.62 6.03 -5.17
CA GLY A 13 12.85 6.50 -6.30
C GLY A 13 11.85 7.57 -5.93
N GLU A 14 10.86 7.74 -6.79
CA GLU A 14 9.89 8.82 -6.72
C GLU A 14 8.46 8.27 -6.83
N LEU A 15 7.57 8.79 -5.98
CA LEU A 15 6.13 8.54 -6.06
C LEU A 15 5.47 9.72 -6.78
N HIS A 16 4.78 9.41 -7.87
CA HIS A 16 4.06 10.38 -8.70
C HIS A 16 2.57 10.03 -8.72
N GLN A 17 1.73 11.07 -8.75
CA GLN A 17 0.27 10.95 -8.91
C GLN A 17 -0.35 9.97 -7.91
N VAL A 18 0.01 10.11 -6.63
CA VAL A 18 -0.49 9.21 -5.57
C VAL A 18 -1.98 9.49 -5.36
N ARG A 19 -2.79 8.45 -5.49
CA ARG A 19 -4.21 8.44 -5.13
C ARG A 19 -4.43 7.37 -4.09
N LEU A 20 -5.09 7.72 -3.00
CA LEU A 20 -5.42 6.81 -1.90
C LEU A 20 -6.93 6.66 -1.83
N ILE A 21 -7.43 5.44 -1.97
CA ILE A 21 -8.85 5.12 -1.81
C ILE A 21 -8.97 4.24 -0.57
N ASN A 22 -9.67 4.74 0.43
CA ASN A 22 -9.81 4.07 1.71
C ASN A 22 -11.21 3.53 1.82
N PHE A 23 -11.30 2.25 2.14
CA PHE A 23 -12.56 1.56 2.32
C PHE A 23 -12.41 0.52 3.43
N SER A 24 -13.50 0.25 4.13
CA SER A 24 -13.54 -0.73 5.20
C SER A 24 -14.29 -1.99 4.77
N VAL A 25 -13.95 -3.11 5.38
CA VAL A 25 -14.55 -4.43 5.13
C VAL A 25 -14.78 -5.15 6.45
N GLU A 26 -15.68 -6.13 6.47
CA GLU A 26 -15.79 -7.06 7.58
C GLU A 26 -14.45 -7.77 7.81
N LYS A 27 -14.07 -7.93 9.07
CA LYS A 27 -12.75 -8.46 9.43
C LYS A 27 -12.56 -9.88 8.90
N GLU A 28 -13.63 -10.67 8.90
CA GLU A 28 -13.66 -12.06 8.44
C GLU A 28 -13.22 -12.21 6.99
N GLU A 29 -13.42 -11.18 6.14
CA GLU A 29 -12.97 -11.20 4.74
C GLU A 29 -11.46 -11.06 4.61
N VAL A 30 -10.77 -10.45 5.58
CA VAL A 30 -9.32 -10.17 5.51
C VAL A 30 -8.47 -11.06 6.41
N LEU A 31 -9.04 -11.60 7.49
CA LEU A 31 -8.33 -12.47 8.43
C LEU A 31 -7.62 -13.66 7.76
N PRO A 32 -8.17 -14.34 6.74
CA PRO A 32 -7.47 -15.45 6.06
C PRO A 32 -6.17 -15.03 5.35
N TYR A 33 -6.05 -13.75 4.99
CA TYR A 33 -4.85 -13.21 4.32
C TYR A 33 -3.85 -12.63 5.32
N LEU A 34 -4.27 -12.41 6.56
CA LEU A 34 -3.42 -11.79 7.57
C LEU A 34 -2.41 -12.82 8.08
N PRO A 35 -1.11 -12.49 8.05
CA PRO A 35 -0.11 -13.39 8.60
C PRO A 35 -0.28 -13.62 10.11
N LYS A 36 0.16 -14.79 10.58
CA LYS A 36 0.12 -15.13 12.01
C LYS A 36 0.77 -14.03 12.86
N GLY A 37 0.16 -13.70 13.99
CA GLY A 37 0.69 -12.73 14.94
C GLY A 37 0.44 -11.26 14.60
N LEU A 38 0.04 -10.92 13.36
CA LEU A 38 -0.51 -9.59 13.07
C LEU A 38 -1.99 -9.56 13.38
N LYS A 39 -2.49 -8.40 13.79
CA LYS A 39 -3.92 -8.13 13.97
C LYS A 39 -4.33 -6.98 13.05
N THR A 40 -5.57 -6.99 12.58
CA THR A 40 -6.13 -5.83 11.86
C THR A 40 -6.27 -4.66 12.82
N ARG A 41 -5.96 -3.45 12.36
CA ARG A 41 -6.33 -2.25 13.10
C ARG A 41 -7.84 -2.05 13.00
N ASP A 42 -8.50 -1.86 14.15
CA ASP A 42 -9.94 -1.62 14.18
C ASP A 42 -10.27 -0.24 13.61
N PHE A 43 -11.32 -0.19 12.80
CA PHE A 43 -11.95 1.04 12.34
C PHE A 43 -13.46 0.87 12.47
N HIS A 44 -14.00 1.26 13.62
CA HIS A 44 -15.42 1.10 13.98
C HIS A 44 -15.93 -0.34 13.80
N GLY A 45 -15.20 -1.32 14.32
CA GLY A 45 -15.54 -2.74 14.22
C GLY A 45 -15.13 -3.41 12.90
N ARG A 46 -14.63 -2.65 11.92
CA ARG A 46 -14.25 -3.12 10.58
C ARG A 46 -12.74 -3.11 10.40
N ALA A 47 -12.25 -3.80 9.37
CA ALA A 47 -10.87 -3.70 8.92
C ALA A 47 -10.75 -2.59 7.88
N LEU A 48 -9.75 -1.70 8.03
CA LEU A 48 -9.52 -0.61 7.08
C LEU A 48 -8.46 -0.99 6.04
N ILE A 49 -8.79 -0.81 4.77
CA ILE A 49 -7.88 -0.98 3.64
C ILE A 49 -7.63 0.39 3.01
N SER A 50 -6.37 0.79 2.93
CA SER A 50 -5.93 1.97 2.18
C SER A 50 -5.33 1.51 0.85
N MET A 51 -6.15 1.49 -0.19
CA MET A 51 -5.66 1.21 -1.54
C MET A 51 -4.84 2.39 -2.04
N VAL A 52 -3.58 2.14 -2.38
CA VAL A 52 -2.72 3.13 -3.03
C VAL A 52 -2.69 2.85 -4.53
N ASN A 53 -2.96 3.86 -5.34
CA ASN A 53 -2.63 3.89 -6.76
C ASN A 53 -1.52 4.91 -6.97
N VAL A 54 -0.35 4.47 -7.42
CA VAL A 54 0.83 5.33 -7.54
C VAL A 54 1.65 4.98 -8.77
N LYS A 55 2.23 6.00 -9.42
CA LYS A 55 3.23 5.81 -10.47
C LYS A 55 4.61 5.95 -9.84
N LEU A 56 5.34 4.85 -9.82
CA LEU A 56 6.71 4.81 -9.34
C LEU A 56 7.66 5.12 -10.49
N ARG A 57 8.56 6.07 -10.23
CA ARG A 57 9.56 6.53 -11.19
C ARG A 57 10.97 6.46 -10.61
N ASN A 58 11.95 6.27 -11.50
CA ASN A 58 13.37 6.23 -11.18
C ASN A 58 13.72 5.17 -10.12
N MET A 59 12.93 4.08 -10.06
CA MET A 59 13.12 3.01 -9.10
C MET A 59 14.37 2.21 -9.40
N ARG A 60 15.20 2.01 -8.39
CA ARG A 60 16.44 1.22 -8.49
C ARG A 60 17.00 0.93 -7.10
N PRO A 61 17.84 -0.12 -6.95
CA PRO A 61 18.75 -0.21 -5.83
C PRO A 61 19.61 1.06 -5.73
N ASP A 62 19.88 1.52 -4.52
CA ASP A 62 20.67 2.73 -4.26
C ASP A 62 22.06 2.73 -4.92
N PHE A 63 22.71 1.56 -5.00
CA PHE A 63 24.01 1.37 -5.65
C PHE A 63 23.94 1.29 -7.19
N VAL A 64 22.75 1.21 -7.79
CA VAL A 64 22.58 1.13 -9.25
C VAL A 64 22.50 2.55 -9.85
N PRO A 65 23.25 2.84 -10.94
CA PRO A 65 23.21 4.13 -11.61
C PRO A 65 21.80 4.51 -12.10
N LYS A 66 21.47 5.82 -12.04
CA LYS A 66 20.15 6.36 -12.44
C LYS A 66 19.67 5.93 -13.83
N PRO A 67 20.50 5.76 -14.88
CA PRO A 67 20.03 5.29 -16.19
C PRO A 67 19.42 3.88 -16.19
N LEU A 68 19.79 3.01 -15.25
CA LEU A 68 19.33 1.63 -15.14
C LEU A 68 18.10 1.48 -14.22
N HIS A 69 17.26 2.52 -14.17
CA HIS A 69 16.05 2.50 -13.36
C HIS A 69 14.90 1.77 -14.05
N PHE A 70 13.87 1.44 -13.26
CA PHE A 70 12.58 0.99 -13.75
C PHE A 70 11.46 1.93 -13.30
N ASN A 71 10.40 1.97 -14.11
CA ASN A 71 9.20 2.76 -13.85
C ASN A 71 8.00 1.83 -13.95
N TYR A 72 7.04 1.93 -13.03
CA TYR A 72 5.81 1.12 -13.11
C TYR A 72 4.67 1.76 -12.32
N GLN A 73 3.44 1.38 -12.66
CA GLN A 73 2.29 1.71 -11.84
C GLN A 73 2.06 0.58 -10.84
N HIS A 74 1.83 0.94 -9.58
CA HIS A 74 1.53 0.02 -8.50
C HIS A 74 0.18 0.35 -7.90
N ILE A 75 -0.64 -0.69 -7.78
CA ILE A 75 -1.86 -0.64 -6.98
C ILE A 75 -1.72 -1.60 -5.81
N GLY A 76 -1.65 -1.08 -4.59
CA GLY A 76 -1.46 -1.88 -3.39
C GLY A 76 -2.69 -1.85 -2.50
N PHE A 77 -3.26 -3.00 -2.16
CA PHE A 77 -4.28 -3.12 -1.12
C PHE A 77 -3.57 -3.24 0.23
N ARG A 78 -3.45 -2.11 0.93
CA ARG A 78 -2.73 -2.01 2.19
C ARG A 78 -3.72 -2.15 3.33
N LEU A 79 -3.79 -3.33 3.92
CA LEU A 79 -4.55 -3.57 5.13
C LEU A 79 -3.82 -2.90 6.31
N LEU A 80 -4.51 -2.04 7.04
CA LEU A 80 -3.92 -1.44 8.25
C LEU A 80 -3.85 -2.51 9.35
N VAL A 81 -2.69 -2.64 9.97
CA VAL A 81 -2.44 -3.61 11.03
C VAL A 81 -2.16 -2.90 12.34
N ASP A 82 -2.60 -3.53 13.43
CA ASP A 82 -2.16 -3.16 14.76
C ASP A 82 -0.77 -3.75 15.00
N ASP A 83 0.24 -2.89 14.86
CA ASP A 83 1.64 -3.23 15.07
C ASP A 83 2.18 -2.76 16.44
N ALA A 84 1.29 -2.43 17.40
CA ALA A 84 1.69 -2.10 18.76
C ALA A 84 2.54 -3.20 19.42
N PRO A 85 2.29 -4.52 19.23
CA PRO A 85 3.16 -5.56 19.78
C PRO A 85 4.58 -5.57 19.20
N TYR A 86 4.83 -4.82 18.12
CA TYR A 86 6.04 -4.87 17.31
C TYR A 86 6.72 -3.51 17.19
N SER A 87 6.20 -2.51 17.90
CA SER A 87 6.71 -1.15 17.82
C SER A 87 6.43 -0.35 19.09
N ASN A 88 7.28 0.64 19.33
CA ASN A 88 7.07 1.59 20.41
C ASN A 88 6.19 2.73 19.88
N GLY A 89 4.99 2.89 20.43
CA GLY A 89 4.08 4.00 20.13
C GLY A 89 2.84 3.60 19.35
N ALA A 90 2.24 4.57 18.66
CA ALA A 90 0.99 4.37 17.92
C ALA A 90 1.16 3.43 16.73
N ALA A 91 0.11 2.64 16.45
CA ALA A 91 0.08 1.74 15.30
C ALA A 91 0.17 2.52 13.97
N LYS A 92 1.13 2.14 13.13
CA LYS A 92 1.43 2.75 11.82
C LYS A 92 1.70 1.70 10.74
N GLY A 93 1.54 0.43 11.08
CA GLY A 93 1.79 -0.70 10.21
C GLY A 93 0.74 -0.91 9.13
N ILE A 94 1.21 -1.37 7.98
CA ILE A 94 0.38 -2.00 6.96
C ILE A 94 0.85 -3.42 6.64
N TYR A 95 -0.05 -4.20 6.07
CA TYR A 95 0.25 -5.42 5.35
C TYR A 95 -0.28 -5.29 3.91
N PHE A 96 0.60 -5.48 2.92
CA PHE A 96 0.19 -5.51 1.51
C PHE A 96 -0.47 -6.85 1.21
N MET A 97 -1.80 -6.87 1.28
CA MET A 97 -2.59 -8.07 1.04
C MET A 97 -2.57 -8.47 -0.43
N ARG A 98 -2.68 -7.48 -1.32
CA ARG A 98 -2.58 -7.65 -2.77
C ARG A 98 -1.83 -6.49 -3.38
N SER A 99 -1.20 -6.73 -4.51
CA SER A 99 -0.38 -5.75 -5.21
C SER A 99 -0.48 -5.99 -6.71
N PHE A 100 -0.84 -4.98 -7.48
CA PHE A 100 -1.11 -5.09 -8.90
C PHE A 100 -0.22 -4.17 -9.73
N THR A 101 0.04 -4.59 -10.97
CA THR A 101 0.71 -3.78 -12.00
C THR A 101 0.26 -4.23 -13.40
N ASP A 102 0.38 -3.36 -14.39
CA ASP A 102 0.14 -3.65 -15.80
C ASP A 102 1.38 -4.26 -16.49
N LYS A 103 2.57 -4.11 -15.89
CA LYS A 103 3.84 -4.56 -16.48
C LYS A 103 4.17 -6.01 -16.12
N ALA A 104 4.06 -6.90 -17.11
CA ALA A 104 4.39 -8.31 -16.96
C ALA A 104 5.85 -8.57 -16.51
N LEU A 105 6.80 -7.77 -16.99
CA LEU A 105 8.21 -7.86 -16.56
C LEU A 105 8.39 -7.56 -15.07
N MET A 106 7.57 -6.67 -14.51
CA MET A 106 7.58 -6.40 -13.07
C MET A 106 6.94 -7.51 -12.25
N VAL A 107 5.98 -8.25 -12.81
CA VAL A 107 5.42 -9.45 -12.14
C VAL A 107 6.47 -10.56 -12.06
N GLN A 108 7.19 -10.78 -13.16
CA GLN A 108 8.25 -11.81 -13.23
C GLN A 108 9.46 -11.43 -12.36
N GLY A 109 9.93 -10.18 -12.41
CA GLY A 109 11.08 -9.69 -11.63
C GLY A 109 10.77 -9.24 -10.20
N GLY A 110 9.57 -8.73 -9.93
CA GLY A 110 9.20 -8.17 -8.63
C GLY A 110 9.04 -9.22 -7.53
N SER A 111 8.76 -10.48 -7.90
CA SER A 111 8.79 -11.63 -6.99
C SER A 111 10.19 -11.94 -6.44
N LEU A 112 11.24 -11.51 -7.14
CA LEU A 112 12.65 -11.65 -6.73
C LEU A 112 13.14 -10.46 -5.90
N LEU A 113 12.58 -9.27 -6.12
CA LEU A 113 13.07 -8.00 -5.56
C LEU A 113 12.23 -7.49 -4.38
N THR A 114 10.99 -7.94 -4.23
CA THR A 114 10.07 -7.50 -3.17
C THR A 114 9.38 -8.68 -2.50
N ASN A 115 8.95 -8.50 -1.25
CA ASN A 115 8.15 -9.50 -0.54
C ASN A 115 6.67 -9.49 -0.94
N TYR A 116 6.28 -8.58 -1.85
CA TYR A 116 4.91 -8.48 -2.32
C TYR A 116 4.77 -9.24 -3.62
N ARG A 117 3.77 -10.13 -3.66
CA ARG A 117 3.44 -10.83 -4.89
C ARG A 117 2.72 -9.86 -5.81
N LEU A 118 3.47 -9.24 -6.73
CA LEU A 118 2.88 -8.44 -7.79
C LEU A 118 2.06 -9.34 -8.70
N GLU A 119 0.82 -8.95 -8.91
CA GLU A 119 -0.12 -9.61 -9.78
C GLU A 119 -0.34 -8.77 -11.04
N LYS A 120 -0.48 -9.44 -12.19
CA LYS A 120 -0.85 -8.73 -13.42
C LYS A 120 -2.34 -8.39 -13.37
N ALA A 121 -2.69 -7.16 -13.73
CA ALA A 121 -4.07 -6.72 -13.91
C ALA A 121 -4.19 -5.73 -15.07
N ASN A 122 -5.40 -5.59 -15.61
CA ASN A 122 -5.72 -4.53 -16.55
C ASN A 122 -6.00 -3.24 -15.75
N ILE A 123 -5.26 -2.19 -16.06
CA ILE A 123 -5.37 -0.89 -15.40
C ILE A 123 -5.71 0.16 -16.45
N ARG A 124 -6.80 0.88 -16.25
CA ARG A 124 -7.19 2.02 -17.07
C ARG A 124 -7.26 3.26 -16.19
N ASN A 125 -6.45 4.25 -16.54
CA ASN A 125 -6.48 5.56 -15.90
C ASN A 125 -7.07 6.56 -16.89
N LYS A 126 -8.13 7.25 -16.50
CA LYS A 126 -8.52 8.53 -17.06
C LYS A 126 -8.15 9.63 -16.05
N GLU A 127 -8.40 10.87 -16.42
CA GLU A 127 -8.09 12.03 -15.57
C GLU A 127 -8.75 11.90 -14.19
N THR A 128 -10.06 11.64 -14.14
CA THR A 128 -10.83 11.46 -12.91
C THR A 128 -11.14 10.00 -12.60
N ASP A 129 -11.29 9.18 -13.64
CA ASP A 129 -11.73 7.79 -13.50
C ASP A 129 -10.57 6.80 -13.42
N PHE A 130 -10.80 5.73 -12.70
CA PHE A 130 -9.88 4.61 -12.61
C PHE A 130 -10.65 3.29 -12.67
N GLU A 131 -10.08 2.33 -13.39
CA GLU A 131 -10.55 0.94 -13.41
C GLU A 131 -9.35 0.00 -13.25
N LEU A 132 -9.46 -0.92 -12.29
CA LEU A 132 -8.62 -2.10 -12.13
C LEU A 132 -9.50 -3.32 -12.41
N ARG A 133 -9.04 -4.22 -13.29
CA ARG A 133 -9.71 -5.49 -13.59
C ARG A 133 -8.72 -6.65 -13.61
N GLN A 134 -9.11 -7.76 -12.98
CA GLN A 134 -8.38 -9.03 -13.01
C GLN A 134 -9.39 -10.19 -13.07
N GLY A 135 -9.56 -10.77 -14.26
CA GLY A 135 -10.64 -11.71 -14.50
C GLY A 135 -12.00 -11.05 -14.21
N GLU A 136 -12.82 -11.72 -13.40
CA GLU A 136 -14.12 -11.21 -12.93
C GLU A 136 -14.01 -10.18 -11.80
N SER A 137 -12.83 -10.05 -11.18
CA SER A 137 -12.62 -9.08 -10.09
C SER A 137 -12.35 -7.67 -10.64
N TYR A 138 -12.93 -6.66 -10.00
CA TYR A 138 -12.76 -5.27 -10.38
C TYR A 138 -12.76 -4.31 -9.19
N LEU A 139 -12.16 -3.14 -9.38
CA LEU A 139 -12.29 -1.96 -8.55
C LEU A 139 -12.33 -0.72 -9.44
N THR A 140 -13.31 0.12 -9.25
CA THR A 140 -13.47 1.38 -10.00
C THR A 140 -13.68 2.53 -9.04
N TYR A 141 -13.14 3.69 -9.38
CA TYR A 141 -13.48 4.94 -8.71
C TYR A 141 -13.44 6.15 -9.64
N THR A 142 -14.13 7.22 -9.24
CA THR A 142 -14.11 8.52 -9.90
C THR A 142 -13.85 9.61 -8.86
N LEU A 143 -12.74 10.35 -9.01
CA LEU A 143 -12.35 11.44 -8.11
C LEU A 143 -12.65 12.81 -8.71
N ARG A 144 -12.95 13.79 -7.85
CA ARG A 144 -12.94 15.22 -8.21
C ARG A 144 -11.90 15.96 -7.40
N ASP A 145 -11.38 17.02 -8.01
CA ASP A 145 -10.29 17.81 -7.44
C ASP A 145 -10.80 18.88 -6.45
N GLU A 146 -11.57 18.43 -5.47
CA GLU A 146 -12.21 19.24 -4.44
C GLU A 146 -12.38 18.41 -3.17
N PRO A 147 -12.30 18.98 -1.97
CA PRO A 147 -12.53 18.23 -0.74
C PRO A 147 -14.01 17.80 -0.63
N PRO A 148 -14.32 16.68 0.04
CA PRO A 148 -15.69 16.29 0.31
C PRO A 148 -16.35 17.26 1.30
N ALA A 149 -17.68 17.35 1.27
CA ALA A 149 -18.45 18.21 2.17
C ALA A 149 -18.25 17.87 3.67
N GLN A 150 -17.97 16.59 3.97
CA GLN A 150 -17.63 16.12 5.29
C GLN A 150 -16.31 15.35 5.24
N VAL A 151 -15.39 15.69 6.14
CA VAL A 151 -14.10 15.03 6.31
C VAL A 151 -14.11 14.15 7.55
N ASN A 152 -13.37 13.04 7.51
CA ASN A 152 -13.13 12.17 8.66
C ASN A 152 -11.69 12.34 9.14
N GLN A 153 -11.49 13.12 10.20
CA GLN A 153 -10.16 13.43 10.73
C GLN A 153 -9.42 12.17 11.22
N GLU A 154 -10.11 11.24 11.87
CA GLU A 154 -9.53 9.96 12.31
C GLU A 154 -8.96 9.18 11.10
N LEU A 155 -9.72 9.10 9.99
CA LEU A 155 -9.23 8.45 8.78
C LEU A 155 -7.97 9.12 8.23
N GLN A 156 -7.95 10.47 8.20
CA GLN A 156 -6.80 11.23 7.72
C GLN A 156 -5.57 11.00 8.61
N GLU A 157 -5.72 11.00 9.92
CA GLU A 157 -4.64 10.71 10.88
C GLU A 157 -4.11 9.28 10.71
N MET A 158 -5.01 8.28 10.65
CA MET A 158 -4.63 6.88 10.47
C MET A 158 -3.85 6.66 9.18
N VAL A 159 -4.34 7.19 8.05
CA VAL A 159 -3.72 7.02 6.73
C VAL A 159 -2.46 7.86 6.58
N GLY A 160 -2.45 9.06 7.15
CA GLY A 160 -1.31 9.98 7.13
C GLY A 160 -0.11 9.45 7.91
N ALA A 161 -0.36 8.72 9.01
CA ALA A 161 0.67 8.21 9.90
C ALA A 161 1.39 6.94 9.41
N LEU A 162 0.89 6.25 8.37
CA LEU A 162 1.41 4.94 7.92
C LEU A 162 2.85 5.02 7.43
N ASP A 163 3.82 4.40 8.11
CA ASP A 163 5.24 4.58 7.82
C ASP A 163 6.01 3.26 7.67
N ARG A 164 5.35 2.11 7.77
CA ARG A 164 6.02 0.81 7.77
C ARG A 164 5.14 -0.31 7.20
N ALA A 165 5.78 -1.27 6.55
CA ALA A 165 5.13 -2.43 5.97
C ALA A 165 5.67 -3.72 6.57
N TYR A 166 4.76 -4.60 6.96
CA TYR A 166 5.08 -5.93 7.49
C TYR A 166 4.96 -6.97 6.39
N SER A 167 5.83 -7.98 6.43
CA SER A 167 5.81 -9.13 5.52
C SER A 167 6.50 -10.33 6.15
N TYR A 168 6.42 -11.50 5.53
CA TYR A 168 7.14 -12.69 5.97
C TYR A 168 8.22 -13.07 4.97
N ILE A 169 9.44 -13.33 5.46
CA ILE A 169 10.54 -13.93 4.69
C ILE A 169 10.95 -15.22 5.39
N ASN A 170 10.82 -16.35 4.72
CA ASN A 170 11.19 -17.67 5.28
C ASN A 170 10.56 -17.97 6.66
N GLY A 171 9.29 -17.60 6.86
CA GLY A 171 8.59 -17.83 8.13
C GLY A 171 8.92 -16.82 9.24
N GLU A 172 9.80 -15.85 8.97
CA GLU A 172 10.16 -14.78 9.89
C GLU A 172 9.38 -13.49 9.54
N LEU A 173 8.75 -12.88 10.54
CA LEU A 173 8.09 -11.58 10.39
C LEU A 173 9.17 -10.49 10.27
N VAL A 174 9.11 -9.74 9.18
CA VAL A 174 10.01 -8.61 8.92
C VAL A 174 9.22 -7.32 8.72
N ARG A 175 9.85 -6.19 9.07
CA ARG A 175 9.34 -4.84 8.83
C ARG A 175 10.27 -4.10 7.89
N VAL A 176 9.68 -3.45 6.91
CA VAL A 176 10.32 -2.41 6.09
C VAL A 176 9.80 -1.06 6.57
N GLN A 177 10.72 -0.15 6.89
CA GLN A 177 10.37 1.24 7.20
C GLN A 177 10.39 2.05 5.90
N ILE A 178 9.35 2.83 5.67
CA ILE A 178 9.19 3.71 4.53
C ILE A 178 9.62 5.12 4.95
N MET A 179 10.78 5.55 4.49
CA MET A 179 11.32 6.87 4.82
C MET A 179 10.86 7.87 3.76
N ARG A 180 10.26 8.97 4.24
CA ARG A 180 9.81 10.11 3.45
C ARG A 180 9.89 11.36 4.32
N GLU A 181 10.30 12.49 3.74
CA GLU A 181 10.38 13.75 4.48
C GLU A 181 8.99 14.27 4.87
N ARG A 182 8.05 14.17 3.92
CA ARG A 182 6.68 14.65 4.07
C ARG A 182 5.69 13.67 3.46
N TRP A 183 4.44 13.75 3.91
CA TRP A 183 3.32 13.01 3.35
C TRP A 183 2.07 13.89 3.32
N PRO A 184 2.04 14.88 2.42
CA PRO A 184 0.98 15.87 2.37
C PRO A 184 -0.24 15.27 1.67
N ILE A 185 -0.97 14.39 2.37
CA ILE A 185 -2.23 13.86 1.88
C ILE A 185 -3.30 14.95 1.92
N GLU A 186 -3.94 15.17 0.80
CA GLU A 186 -5.01 16.13 0.63
C GLU A 186 -6.32 15.41 0.33
N TRP A 187 -7.41 15.87 0.92
CA TRP A 187 -8.74 15.33 0.63
C TRP A 187 -9.14 15.58 -0.82
N VAL A 188 -9.79 14.57 -1.40
CA VAL A 188 -10.50 14.66 -2.68
C VAL A 188 -11.85 13.98 -2.54
N SER A 189 -12.86 14.48 -3.24
CA SER A 189 -14.19 13.89 -3.28
C SER A 189 -14.20 12.71 -4.24
N CYS A 190 -15.07 11.75 -3.95
CA CYS A 190 -15.21 10.52 -4.73
C CYS A 190 -16.68 10.33 -5.09
N GLU A 191 -17.04 10.56 -6.35
CA GLU A 191 -18.42 10.47 -6.83
C GLU A 191 -18.88 9.02 -7.02
N GLY A 192 -17.93 8.11 -7.19
CA GLY A 192 -18.22 6.68 -7.35
C GLY A 192 -17.07 5.84 -6.84
N PHE A 193 -17.40 4.82 -6.05
CA PHE A 193 -16.49 3.74 -5.66
C PHE A 193 -17.26 2.42 -5.73
N LYS A 194 -16.71 1.45 -6.45
CA LYS A 194 -17.28 0.09 -6.54
C LYS A 194 -16.16 -0.93 -6.62
N THR A 195 -16.35 -2.06 -5.96
CA THR A 195 -15.42 -3.20 -6.01
C THR A 195 -16.17 -4.48 -5.69
N ASN A 196 -15.73 -5.60 -6.27
CA ASN A 196 -16.15 -6.94 -5.86
C ASN A 196 -15.00 -7.78 -5.28
N TYR A 197 -13.83 -7.16 -5.05
CA TYR A 197 -12.73 -7.82 -4.34
C TYR A 197 -13.11 -8.20 -2.90
N PHE A 198 -14.06 -7.47 -2.32
CA PHE A 198 -14.64 -7.73 -0.99
C PHE A 198 -16.15 -7.51 -1.08
N LYS A 199 -16.93 -8.39 -0.47
CA LYS A 199 -18.39 -8.35 -0.51
C LYS A 199 -18.93 -7.18 0.30
N THR A 200 -18.23 -6.78 1.35
CA THR A 200 -18.69 -5.77 2.32
C THR A 200 -17.95 -4.45 2.20
N ALA A 201 -17.25 -4.19 1.10
CA ALA A 201 -16.50 -2.96 0.92
C ALA A 201 -17.39 -1.71 1.08
N ARG A 202 -17.02 -0.85 2.03
CA ARG A 202 -17.65 0.43 2.28
C ARG A 202 -16.62 1.54 2.10
N PHE A 203 -16.89 2.48 1.20
CA PHE A 203 -16.02 3.63 1.00
C PHE A 203 -15.96 4.50 2.27
N GLU A 204 -14.76 4.93 2.65
CA GLU A 204 -14.53 5.76 3.85
C GLU A 204 -13.93 7.12 3.52
N GLY A 205 -13.18 7.24 2.41
CA GLY A 205 -12.59 8.50 1.99
C GLY A 205 -11.48 8.35 0.97
N ALA A 206 -11.15 9.44 0.29
CA ALA A 206 -10.09 9.48 -0.70
C ALA A 206 -9.12 10.63 -0.45
N PHE A 207 -7.85 10.38 -0.75
CA PHE A 207 -6.79 11.38 -0.69
C PHE A 207 -5.96 11.37 -1.96
N GLN A 208 -5.24 12.45 -2.19
CA GLN A 208 -4.16 12.50 -3.16
C GLN A 208 -2.89 13.12 -2.57
N VAL A 209 -1.76 12.86 -3.22
CA VAL A 209 -0.51 13.60 -2.99
C VAL A 209 -0.12 14.21 -4.33
N ARG A 210 -0.15 15.55 -4.39
CA ARG A 210 0.17 16.31 -5.61
C ARG A 210 1.67 16.43 -5.84
N GLU A 211 2.42 16.56 -4.75
CA GLU A 211 3.87 16.66 -4.79
C GLU A 211 4.51 15.33 -5.21
N VAL A 212 5.68 15.44 -5.85
CA VAL A 212 6.54 14.27 -6.08
C VAL A 212 7.21 13.91 -4.76
N ILE A 213 6.96 12.70 -4.27
CA ILE A 213 7.56 12.23 -3.02
C ILE A 213 8.79 11.40 -3.35
N HIS A 214 9.96 11.93 -3.01
CA HIS A 214 11.18 11.14 -2.97
C HIS A 214 11.09 10.20 -1.77
N TYR A 215 11.27 8.91 -2.02
CA TYR A 215 11.07 7.92 -0.97
C TYR A 215 12.20 6.90 -0.98
N HIS A 216 12.56 6.47 0.23
CA HIS A 216 13.64 5.55 0.46
C HIS A 216 13.09 4.33 1.22
N TRP A 217 13.31 3.16 0.65
CA TRP A 217 12.96 1.88 1.21
C TRP A 217 14.15 1.23 1.84
N LEU A 218 14.12 1.20 3.17
CA LEU A 218 15.15 0.55 3.96
C LEU A 218 15.05 -0.97 3.86
N PRO A 219 16.15 -1.69 4.10
CA PRO A 219 16.14 -3.15 4.12
C PRO A 219 15.12 -3.71 5.11
N PRO A 220 14.53 -4.89 4.81
CA PRO A 220 13.68 -5.59 5.76
C PRO A 220 14.49 -5.94 7.02
N LYS A 221 13.95 -5.58 8.19
CA LYS A 221 14.51 -5.96 9.49
C LYS A 221 13.62 -6.98 10.16
N PRO A 222 14.18 -8.07 10.72
CA PRO A 222 13.44 -8.94 11.63
C PRO A 222 12.76 -8.15 12.73
N VAL A 223 11.57 -8.60 13.10
CA VAL A 223 10.80 -8.00 14.19
C VAL A 223 10.65 -9.04 15.27
N VAL A 224 11.10 -8.68 16.47
CA VAL A 224 10.79 -9.42 17.70
C VAL A 224 9.64 -8.68 18.38
N PRO A 225 8.63 -9.37 18.93
CA PRO A 225 7.65 -8.72 19.79
C PRO A 225 8.35 -7.87 20.85
N CYS A 226 7.87 -6.65 21.10
CA CYS A 226 8.30 -5.91 22.27
C CYS A 226 7.97 -6.77 23.48
N VAL A 227 8.99 -7.14 24.25
CA VAL A 227 8.79 -7.91 25.49
C VAL A 227 7.92 -7.05 26.41
N SER A 228 6.74 -7.55 26.75
CA SER A 228 5.89 -7.01 27.81
C SER A 228 6.49 -7.28 29.17
#